data_AF-A0A1Y4SZH3-F1
#
_entry.id   AF-A0A1Y4SZH3-F1
#
_cell.length_a   1.000
_cell.length_b   1.000
_cell.length_c   1.000
_cell.angle_alpha   90.00
_cell.angle_beta   90.00
_cell.angle_gamma   90.00
#
_symmetry.space_group_name_H-M   'P 1'
#
loop_
_entity.id
_entity.type
_entity.pdbx_description
1 polymer ?
#
loop_
_entity_poly.entity_id
_entity_poly.type
_entity_poly.pdbx_seq_one_letter_code
_entity_poly.pdbx_strand_id
1 'polypeptide(L)'
;MHPSARLRRILPALLALLALLSFALPRARAASLENRHGIQMLAFDEDQILSIGNQAPGQCSLYALRYARTVLDGAVSSGAGMWSNGAVWSAAGYTGFAGDLDACLDKLYSELNAGRPVIVHLQNTTVNGVSKHTERTSTEEYHLTSAGWDVVNYPHISTSDTYGHWVCVVGFDPAADPEGLSESDFFALDPARVSANGTLALTRLLDGTLWTDNSPLKVLG
;
A
#
# COMPACT_ATOMS: atom_id res chain seq x y z
N MET A 1 -36.51 -46.61 4.55
CA MET A 1 -36.56 -45.20 4.09
C MET A 1 -35.14 -44.76 3.79
N HIS A 2 -34.83 -44.44 2.52
CA HIS A 2 -33.47 -44.17 2.03
C HIS A 2 -33.01 -42.73 2.28
N PRO A 3 -31.95 -42.49 3.09
CA PRO A 3 -31.36 -41.16 3.23
C PRO A 3 -30.45 -40.78 2.05
N SER A 4 -29.98 -41.77 1.29
CA SER A 4 -28.81 -41.62 0.41
C SER A 4 -29.11 -41.01 -0.97
N ALA A 5 -30.37 -40.94 -1.39
CA ALA A 5 -30.75 -40.45 -2.72
C ALA A 5 -30.86 -38.91 -2.80
N ARG A 6 -31.23 -38.24 -1.70
CA ARG A 6 -31.32 -36.77 -1.65
C ARG A 6 -29.95 -36.10 -1.58
N LEU A 7 -29.02 -36.67 -0.81
CA LEU A 7 -27.66 -36.12 -0.66
C LEU A 7 -26.89 -36.14 -2.00
N ARG A 8 -27.10 -37.17 -2.82
CA ARG A 8 -26.44 -37.35 -4.13
C ARG A 8 -26.88 -36.35 -5.21
N ARG A 9 -28.06 -35.74 -5.06
CA ARG A 9 -28.60 -34.74 -6.01
C ARG A 9 -28.21 -33.30 -5.68
N ILE A 10 -27.88 -33.03 -4.42
CA ILE A 10 -27.55 -31.66 -3.95
C ILE A 10 -26.06 -31.38 -4.10
N LEU A 11 -25.21 -32.40 -3.98
CA LEU A 11 -23.75 -32.28 -4.09
C LEU A 11 -23.25 -31.57 -5.36
N PRO A 12 -23.73 -31.87 -6.59
CA PRO A 12 -23.26 -31.17 -7.79
C PRO A 12 -23.68 -29.69 -7.81
N ALA A 13 -24.87 -29.35 -7.30
CA ALA A 13 -25.33 -27.97 -7.20
C ALA A 13 -24.53 -27.19 -6.15
N LEU A 14 -24.16 -27.84 -5.04
CA LEU A 14 -23.34 -27.25 -3.99
C LEU A 14 -21.90 -27.05 -4.45
N LEU A 15 -21.33 -28.00 -5.21
CA LEU A 15 -20.02 -27.88 -5.85
C LEU A 15 -20.01 -26.80 -6.94
N ALA A 16 -21.06 -26.70 -7.75
CA ALA A 16 -21.20 -25.66 -8.76
C ALA A 16 -21.32 -24.27 -8.10
N LEU A 17 -22.08 -24.15 -7.01
CA LEU A 17 -22.18 -22.91 -6.23
C LEU A 17 -20.84 -22.56 -5.57
N LEU A 18 -20.12 -23.54 -4.99
CA LEU A 18 -18.78 -23.33 -4.44
C LEU A 18 -17.80 -22.86 -5.53
N ALA A 19 -17.83 -23.48 -6.71
CA ALA A 19 -17.01 -23.09 -7.84
C ALA A 19 -17.34 -21.67 -8.32
N LEU A 20 -18.63 -21.34 -8.48
CA LEU A 20 -19.08 -19.98 -8.84
C LEU A 20 -18.64 -18.93 -7.81
N LEU A 21 -18.77 -19.22 -6.51
CA LEU A 21 -18.25 -18.36 -5.44
C LEU A 21 -16.72 -18.22 -5.52
N SER A 22 -16.01 -19.30 -5.86
CA SER A 22 -14.54 -19.31 -6.04
C SER A 22 -14.07 -18.54 -7.27
N PHE A 23 -14.91 -18.32 -8.28
CA PHE A 23 -14.61 -17.50 -9.46
C PHE A 23 -15.10 -16.06 -9.35
N ALA A 24 -16.11 -15.80 -8.51
CA ALA A 24 -16.68 -14.47 -8.30
C ALA A 24 -15.92 -13.63 -7.25
N LEU A 25 -15.07 -14.23 -6.43
CA LEU A 25 -14.16 -13.50 -5.56
C LEU A 25 -13.08 -12.81 -6.42
N PRO A 26 -12.89 -11.48 -6.29
CA PRO A 26 -11.76 -10.80 -6.89
C PRO A 26 -10.49 -11.49 -6.41
N ARG A 27 -9.81 -12.21 -7.32
CA ARG A 27 -8.48 -12.72 -7.01
C ARG A 27 -7.55 -11.52 -7.10
N ALA A 28 -6.83 -11.24 -6.03
CA ALA A 28 -5.68 -10.36 -6.08
C ALA A 28 -4.77 -10.85 -7.21
N ARG A 29 -4.51 -9.99 -8.19
CA ARG A 29 -3.58 -10.26 -9.28
C ARG A 29 -2.30 -9.47 -9.04
N ALA A 30 -1.18 -10.05 -9.43
CA ALA A 30 0.04 -9.28 -9.56
C ALA A 30 -0.21 -8.16 -10.59
N ALA A 31 -0.01 -6.91 -10.18
CA ALA A 31 -0.02 -5.78 -11.08
C ALA A 31 1.23 -5.83 -11.97
N SER A 32 1.14 -5.41 -13.23
CA SER A 32 2.34 -5.22 -14.05
C SER A 32 3.22 -4.14 -13.43
N LEU A 33 4.53 -4.25 -13.62
CA LEU A 33 5.49 -3.25 -13.18
C LEU A 33 5.98 -2.50 -14.42
N GLU A 34 5.78 -1.18 -14.45
CA GLU A 34 5.98 -0.34 -15.64
C GLU A 34 6.79 0.91 -15.29
N ASN A 35 7.69 1.34 -16.19
CA ASN A 35 8.39 2.60 -15.99
C ASN A 35 7.44 3.75 -16.37
N ARG A 36 7.02 4.51 -15.37
CA ARG A 36 6.12 5.63 -15.51
C ARG A 36 6.87 6.93 -15.21
N HIS A 37 7.29 7.60 -16.27
CA HIS A 37 8.01 8.88 -16.23
C HIS A 37 9.26 8.85 -15.33
N GLY A 38 10.01 7.74 -15.33
CA GLY A 38 11.24 7.62 -14.53
C GLY A 38 11.04 6.97 -13.16
N ILE A 39 9.85 6.48 -12.83
CA ILE A 39 9.59 5.65 -11.65
C ILE A 39 9.17 4.25 -12.10
N GLN A 40 9.80 3.19 -11.59
CA GLN A 40 9.37 1.82 -11.82
C GLN A 40 8.18 1.53 -10.89
N MET A 41 6.96 1.49 -11.43
CA MET A 41 5.73 1.54 -10.63
C MET A 41 4.76 0.43 -11.02
N LEU A 42 4.03 -0.09 -10.04
CA LEU A 42 2.90 -0.98 -10.27
C LEU A 42 1.83 -0.27 -11.10
N ALA A 43 1.29 -0.96 -12.10
CA ALA A 43 0.21 -0.45 -12.92
C ALA A 43 -1.10 -0.45 -12.11
N PHE A 44 -1.75 0.70 -12.05
CA PHE A 44 -3.07 0.87 -11.48
C PHE A 44 -3.79 2.03 -12.15
N ASP A 45 -5.12 2.03 -12.03
CA ASP A 45 -5.97 3.14 -12.47
C ASP A 45 -5.95 4.26 -11.43
N GLU A 46 -5.49 5.43 -11.84
CA GLU A 46 -5.29 6.58 -10.97
C GLU A 46 -6.60 7.20 -10.53
N ASP A 47 -7.61 7.18 -11.39
CA ASP A 47 -8.94 7.70 -11.07
C ASP A 47 -9.57 6.86 -9.96
N GLN A 48 -9.27 5.55 -9.91
CA GLN A 48 -9.70 4.70 -8.81
C GLN A 48 -9.05 5.11 -7.49
N ILE A 49 -7.73 5.37 -7.47
CA ILE A 49 -7.02 5.82 -6.28
C ILE A 49 -7.48 7.22 -5.84
N LEU A 50 -7.64 8.14 -6.79
CA LEU A 50 -8.16 9.49 -6.55
C LEU A 50 -9.60 9.47 -6.03
N SER A 51 -10.43 8.53 -6.48
CA SER A 51 -11.80 8.36 -5.97
C SER A 51 -11.84 7.87 -4.51
N ILE A 52 -10.82 7.15 -4.06
CA ILE A 52 -10.64 6.83 -2.64
C ILE A 52 -10.26 8.09 -1.87
N GLY A 53 -9.37 8.90 -2.46
CA GLY A 53 -8.95 10.19 -1.93
C GLY A 53 -8.09 10.11 -0.68
N ASN A 54 -7.83 11.26 -0.07
CA ASN A 54 -7.04 11.38 1.16
C ASN A 54 -7.81 10.80 2.37
N GLN A 55 -7.07 10.39 3.38
CA GLN A 55 -7.60 9.83 4.61
C GLN A 55 -8.45 10.81 5.42
N ALA A 56 -9.37 10.26 6.21
CA ALA A 56 -9.84 10.95 7.40
C ALA A 56 -8.80 10.83 8.53
N PRO A 57 -8.81 11.75 9.52
CA PRO A 57 -7.85 11.74 10.62
C PRO A 57 -7.76 10.37 11.32
N GLY A 58 -6.54 9.86 11.49
CA GLY A 58 -6.27 8.60 12.19
C GLY A 58 -6.55 7.32 11.40
N GLN A 59 -6.84 7.41 10.09
CA GLN A 59 -7.23 6.24 9.28
C GLN A 59 -6.14 5.79 8.28
N CYS A 60 -4.86 6.06 8.53
CA CYS A 60 -3.77 5.83 7.55
C CYS A 60 -3.68 4.36 7.17
N SER A 61 -3.72 3.47 8.17
CA SER A 61 -3.70 2.03 7.94
C SER A 61 -4.84 1.56 7.04
N LEU A 62 -6.04 2.11 7.23
CA LEU A 62 -7.24 1.73 6.47
C LEU A 62 -7.08 2.15 5.00
N TYR A 63 -6.68 3.39 4.75
CA TYR A 63 -6.54 3.93 3.40
C TYR A 63 -5.37 3.29 2.66
N ALA A 64 -4.22 3.08 3.32
CA ALA A 64 -3.10 2.35 2.74
C ALA A 64 -3.53 0.94 2.29
N LEU A 65 -4.33 0.24 3.11
CA LEU A 65 -4.89 -1.06 2.73
C LEU A 65 -5.86 -0.97 1.56
N ARG A 66 -6.70 0.07 1.50
CA ARG A 66 -7.62 0.29 0.38
C ARG A 66 -6.86 0.52 -0.93
N TYR A 67 -5.81 1.35 -0.93
CA TYR A 67 -4.96 1.54 -2.11
C TYR A 67 -4.33 0.24 -2.57
N ALA A 68 -3.70 -0.49 -1.64
CA ALA A 68 -3.04 -1.76 -1.94
C ALA A 68 -4.00 -2.79 -2.55
N ARG A 69 -5.24 -2.86 -2.03
CA ARG A 69 -6.30 -3.70 -2.61
C ARG A 69 -6.78 -3.19 -3.97
N THR A 70 -6.90 -1.88 -4.17
CA THR A 70 -7.29 -1.34 -5.46
C THR A 70 -6.27 -1.63 -6.55
N VAL A 71 -4.98 -1.54 -6.25
CA VAL A 71 -3.91 -1.96 -7.16
C VAL A 71 -4.05 -3.44 -7.52
N LEU A 72 -4.24 -4.32 -6.54
CA LEU A 72 -4.31 -5.78 -6.75
C LEU A 72 -5.61 -6.26 -7.41
N ASP A 73 -6.73 -5.62 -7.11
CA ASP A 73 -8.06 -6.02 -7.55
C ASP A 73 -8.47 -5.36 -8.87
N GLY A 74 -7.80 -4.27 -9.26
CA GLY A 74 -8.16 -3.45 -10.41
C GLY A 74 -9.52 -2.75 -10.26
N ALA A 75 -9.98 -2.60 -9.01
CA ALA A 75 -11.26 -2.00 -8.66
C ALA A 75 -11.17 -1.21 -7.34
N VAL A 76 -11.98 -0.17 -7.21
CA VAL A 76 -12.03 0.67 -6.00
C VAL A 76 -12.40 -0.18 -4.78
N SER A 77 -11.49 -0.21 -3.80
CA SER A 77 -11.72 -0.91 -2.54
C SER A 77 -12.66 -0.08 -1.67
N SER A 78 -13.79 -0.69 -1.30
CA SER A 78 -14.76 -0.08 -0.39
C SER A 78 -14.27 0.01 1.06
N GLY A 79 -13.21 -0.73 1.41
CA GLY A 79 -12.80 -0.91 2.81
C GLY A 79 -13.76 -1.78 3.63
N ALA A 80 -14.75 -2.42 3.01
CA ALA A 80 -15.70 -3.28 3.72
C ALA A 80 -14.97 -4.46 4.39
N GLY A 81 -15.29 -4.71 5.67
CA GLY A 81 -14.59 -5.71 6.50
C GLY A 81 -13.34 -5.19 7.23
N MET A 82 -13.00 -3.91 7.04
CA MET A 82 -11.98 -3.20 7.81
C MET A 82 -12.68 -2.37 8.91
N TRP A 83 -12.06 -2.21 10.09
CA TRP A 83 -12.69 -1.52 11.21
C TRP A 83 -12.74 0.00 11.00
N SER A 84 -13.68 0.69 11.67
CA SER A 84 -13.97 2.12 11.43
C SER A 84 -12.77 3.05 11.51
N ASN A 85 -11.69 2.66 12.21
CA ASN A 85 -10.48 3.47 12.37
C ASN A 85 -9.18 2.71 12.05
N GLY A 86 -9.25 1.50 11.47
CA GLY A 86 -8.07 0.66 11.36
C GLY A 86 -8.20 -0.46 10.34
N ALA A 87 -7.07 -0.84 9.76
CA ALA A 87 -7.03 -1.97 8.86
C ALA A 87 -7.14 -3.30 9.61
N VAL A 88 -7.81 -4.26 8.99
CA VAL A 88 -7.77 -5.67 9.38
C VAL A 88 -6.95 -6.40 8.32
N TRP A 89 -5.63 -6.47 8.52
CA TRP A 89 -4.69 -6.96 7.52
C TRP A 89 -5.07 -8.34 6.95
N SER A 90 -5.36 -9.29 7.85
CA SER A 90 -5.71 -10.66 7.47
C SER A 90 -7.00 -10.76 6.66
N ALA A 91 -7.98 -9.90 6.90
CA ALA A 91 -9.22 -9.85 6.12
C ALA A 91 -8.99 -9.46 4.65
N ALA A 92 -7.88 -8.77 4.38
CA ALA A 92 -7.46 -8.36 3.04
C ALA A 92 -6.30 -9.21 2.48
N GLY A 93 -5.95 -10.30 3.17
CA GLY A 93 -4.87 -11.21 2.77
C GLY A 93 -3.46 -10.71 3.10
N TYR A 94 -3.32 -9.68 3.94
CA TYR A 94 -2.01 -9.16 4.34
C TYR A 94 -1.55 -9.78 5.67
N THR A 95 -0.26 -10.08 5.75
CA THR A 95 0.41 -10.60 6.94
C THR A 95 1.62 -9.72 7.29
N GLY A 96 2.09 -9.82 8.52
CA GLY A 96 3.30 -9.11 8.95
C GLY A 96 4.56 -9.83 8.49
N PHE A 97 5.50 -9.08 7.93
CA PHE A 97 6.88 -9.51 7.74
C PHE A 97 7.78 -8.68 8.64
N ALA A 98 8.71 -9.31 9.34
CA ALA A 98 9.66 -8.67 10.25
C ALA A 98 11.09 -9.09 9.92
N GLY A 99 12.03 -8.15 10.04
CA GLY A 99 13.46 -8.33 9.81
C GLY A 99 14.21 -7.07 10.23
N ASP A 100 15.53 -7.07 10.04
CA ASP A 100 16.30 -5.82 10.07
C ASP A 100 15.96 -4.95 8.84
N LEU A 101 16.60 -3.78 8.75
CA LEU A 101 16.34 -2.82 7.68
C LEU A 101 16.59 -3.45 6.31
N ASP A 102 17.75 -4.09 6.11
CA ASP A 102 18.15 -4.71 4.85
C ASP A 102 17.13 -5.79 4.43
N ALA A 103 16.76 -6.69 5.33
CA ALA A 103 15.75 -7.72 5.04
C ALA A 103 14.37 -7.12 4.70
N CYS A 104 14.01 -5.97 5.29
CA CYS A 104 12.78 -5.27 4.94
C CYS A 104 12.87 -4.62 3.56
N LEU A 105 13.99 -4.00 3.20
CA LEU A 105 14.18 -3.37 1.89
C LEU A 105 14.20 -4.43 0.77
N ASP A 106 14.89 -5.54 0.98
CA ASP A 106 14.86 -6.70 0.07
C ASP A 106 13.45 -7.24 -0.13
N LYS A 107 12.69 -7.35 0.97
CA LYS A 107 11.31 -7.80 0.92
C LYS A 107 10.42 -6.81 0.16
N LEU A 108 10.62 -5.51 0.37
CA LEU A 108 9.90 -4.45 -0.32
C LEU A 108 10.15 -4.52 -1.83
N TYR A 109 11.42 -4.58 -2.23
CA TYR A 109 11.84 -4.66 -3.63
C TYR A 109 11.32 -5.94 -4.32
N SER A 110 11.43 -7.10 -3.67
CA SER A 110 10.99 -8.37 -4.24
C SER A 110 9.46 -8.47 -4.40
N GLU A 111 8.68 -7.95 -3.45
CA GLU A 111 7.22 -7.90 -3.58
C GLU A 111 6.78 -6.98 -4.72
N LEU A 112 7.39 -5.80 -4.86
CA LEU A 112 7.10 -4.88 -5.98
C LEU A 112 7.43 -5.52 -7.34
N ASN A 113 8.58 -6.19 -7.46
CA ASN A 113 8.92 -6.96 -8.66
C ASN A 113 7.95 -8.12 -8.93
N ALA A 114 7.34 -8.69 -7.88
CA ALA A 114 6.28 -9.69 -7.99
C ALA A 114 4.89 -9.09 -8.27
N GLY A 115 4.79 -7.78 -8.51
CA GLY A 115 3.55 -7.08 -8.80
C GLY A 115 2.67 -6.81 -7.58
N ARG A 116 3.26 -6.79 -6.37
CA ARG A 116 2.53 -6.72 -5.10
C ARG A 116 2.88 -5.44 -4.35
N PRO A 117 1.90 -4.57 -4.07
CA PRO A 117 2.14 -3.40 -3.23
C PRO A 117 2.40 -3.85 -1.79
N VAL A 118 3.20 -3.06 -1.07
CA VAL A 118 3.58 -3.35 0.31
C VAL A 118 3.17 -2.18 1.18
N ILE A 119 2.57 -2.47 2.33
CA ILE A 119 2.16 -1.44 3.27
C ILE A 119 3.23 -1.31 4.33
N VAL A 120 3.72 -0.09 4.52
CA VAL A 120 4.86 0.23 5.37
C VAL A 120 4.41 1.09 6.54
N HIS A 121 4.92 0.80 7.73
CA HIS A 121 4.81 1.68 8.88
C HIS A 121 6.05 2.53 9.00
N LEU A 122 5.86 3.84 8.92
CA LEU A 122 6.91 4.81 9.09
C LEU A 122 6.93 5.30 10.53
N GLN A 123 8.10 5.28 11.15
CA GLN A 123 8.32 5.90 12.45
C GLN A 123 8.49 7.40 12.29
N ASN A 124 7.98 8.13 13.26
CA ASN A 124 8.40 9.49 13.44
C ASN A 124 9.78 9.52 14.09
N THR A 125 10.71 10.26 13.51
CA THR A 125 11.89 10.70 14.24
C THR A 125 11.51 11.95 15.04
N THR A 126 11.11 11.81 16.31
CA THR A 126 10.89 12.98 17.18
C THR A 126 12.18 13.80 17.26
N VAL A 127 12.12 15.07 16.85
CA VAL A 127 13.03 16.12 17.36
C VAL A 127 12.16 17.01 18.25
N ASN A 128 12.50 17.14 19.52
CA ASN A 128 11.63 17.77 20.52
C ASN A 128 11.24 19.22 20.17
N GLY A 129 9.94 19.54 20.20
CA GLY A 129 9.46 20.90 20.50
C GLY A 129 8.85 21.79 19.41
N VAL A 130 8.38 21.31 18.25
CA VAL A 130 7.65 22.19 17.28
C VAL A 130 6.58 21.47 16.45
N SER A 131 5.48 22.19 16.17
CA SER A 131 4.67 22.08 14.94
C SER A 131 5.55 22.16 13.68
N LYS A 132 5.36 21.27 12.69
CA LYS A 132 6.16 21.17 11.43
C LYS A 132 7.68 21.17 11.68
N HIS A 133 8.33 20.02 11.49
CA HIS A 133 9.79 19.91 11.60
C HIS A 133 10.52 20.98 10.76
N THR A 134 11.27 21.84 11.43
CA THR A 134 12.11 22.87 10.81
C THR A 134 13.39 22.29 10.18
N GLU A 135 13.76 21.04 10.52
CA GLU A 135 14.98 20.37 10.03
C GLU A 135 14.73 19.14 9.12
N ARG A 136 13.46 18.79 8.85
CA ARG A 136 13.09 17.83 7.78
C ARG A 136 11.99 18.46 6.93
N THR A 137 12.37 19.55 6.27
CA THR A 137 11.46 20.39 5.49
C THR A 137 11.15 19.85 4.09
N SER A 138 11.73 18.72 3.70
CA SER A 138 11.51 18.11 2.39
C SER A 138 11.47 16.59 2.37
N THR A 139 10.31 16.05 2.03
CA THR A 139 10.21 14.88 1.17
C THR A 139 9.86 15.34 -0.23
N GLU A 140 10.44 14.67 -1.22
CA GLU A 140 10.03 14.85 -2.61
C GLU A 140 8.65 14.20 -2.76
N GLU A 141 7.65 15.03 -2.98
CA GLU A 141 6.32 14.59 -3.43
C GLU A 141 6.26 14.81 -4.95
N TYR A 142 5.72 13.83 -5.67
CA TYR A 142 5.70 13.80 -7.12
C TYR A 142 4.26 13.91 -7.57
N HIS A 143 3.89 15.04 -8.16
CA HIS A 143 2.53 15.28 -8.68
C HIS A 143 2.48 14.86 -10.14
N LEU A 144 1.56 13.96 -10.49
CA LEU A 144 1.46 13.52 -11.87
C LEU A 144 0.76 14.57 -12.74
N THR A 145 1.46 15.02 -13.77
CA THR A 145 0.92 15.90 -14.82
C THR A 145 0.91 15.18 -16.17
N SER A 146 0.33 15.83 -17.18
CA SER A 146 0.40 15.34 -18.56
C SER A 146 1.83 15.34 -19.14
N ALA A 147 2.78 16.06 -18.51
CA ALA A 147 4.18 16.11 -18.91
C ALA A 147 5.08 15.14 -18.12
N GLY A 148 4.56 14.48 -17.08
CA GLY A 148 5.30 13.61 -16.18
C GLY A 148 5.19 14.06 -14.73
N TRP A 149 6.20 13.74 -13.91
CA TRP A 149 6.20 14.07 -12.49
C TRP A 149 6.75 15.46 -12.21
N ASP A 150 5.94 16.30 -11.57
CA ASP A 150 6.40 17.55 -10.97
C ASP A 150 6.86 17.27 -9.54
N VAL A 151 8.15 17.49 -9.27
CA VAL A 151 8.71 17.34 -7.93
C VAL A 151 8.40 18.59 -7.12
N VAL A 152 7.67 18.41 -6.03
CA VAL A 152 7.39 19.48 -5.08
C VAL A 152 8.01 19.14 -3.74
N ASN A 153 8.50 20.19 -3.09
CA ASN A 153 8.98 20.07 -1.74
C ASN A 153 7.79 20.02 -0.78
N TYR A 154 7.61 18.88 -0.11
CA TYR A 154 6.53 18.70 0.83
C TYR A 154 7.04 18.25 2.21
N PRO A 155 6.69 18.92 3.32
CA PRO A 155 7.05 18.45 4.65
C PRO A 155 6.35 17.12 4.96
N HIS A 156 7.16 16.08 5.17
CA HIS A 156 6.69 14.75 5.55
C HIS A 156 5.66 14.82 6.69
N ILE A 157 4.61 14.00 6.59
CA ILE A 157 3.50 14.03 7.55
C ILE A 157 3.97 13.34 8.82
N SER A 158 4.42 14.18 9.75
CA SER A 158 4.80 13.82 11.11
C SER A 158 3.54 13.53 11.91
N THR A 159 3.28 12.25 12.17
CA THR A 159 2.55 11.83 13.37
C THR A 159 3.57 11.69 14.51
N SER A 160 3.19 11.72 15.80
CA SER A 160 4.15 11.82 16.90
C SER A 160 5.02 10.54 17.09
N ASP A 161 6.06 10.57 17.93
CA ASP A 161 6.75 9.34 18.44
C ASP A 161 5.80 8.23 18.92
N THR A 162 4.59 8.61 19.32
CA THR A 162 3.59 7.71 19.87
C THR A 162 2.71 7.07 18.77
N TYR A 163 2.64 7.67 17.58
CA TYR A 163 1.76 7.27 16.49
C TYR A 163 2.53 7.27 15.18
N GLY A 164 2.78 6.11 14.58
CA GLY A 164 3.42 6.04 13.26
C GLY A 164 2.45 6.32 12.12
N HIS A 165 2.97 6.34 10.90
CA HIS A 165 2.19 6.61 9.70
C HIS A 165 2.24 5.42 8.73
N TRP A 166 1.09 5.03 8.19
CA TRP A 166 1.00 3.90 7.27
C TRP A 166 0.85 4.39 5.85
N VAL A 167 1.71 3.90 4.96
CA VAL A 167 1.70 4.23 3.52
C VAL A 167 1.68 2.96 2.67
N CYS A 168 1.23 3.06 1.42
CA CYS A 168 1.21 1.96 0.47
C CYS A 168 2.30 2.17 -0.58
N VAL A 169 3.40 1.42 -0.50
CA VAL A 169 4.49 1.47 -1.49
C VAL A 169 4.05 0.76 -2.76
N VAL A 170 4.22 1.45 -3.89
CA VAL A 170 3.77 1.02 -5.21
C VAL A 170 4.84 1.14 -6.29
N GLY A 171 6.02 1.68 -5.97
CA GLY A 171 7.09 1.81 -6.95
C GLY A 171 8.44 2.05 -6.30
N PHE A 172 9.47 2.05 -7.15
CA PHE A 172 10.86 2.31 -6.79
C PHE A 172 11.60 3.02 -7.92
N ASP A 173 12.76 3.59 -7.59
CA ASP A 173 13.65 4.24 -8.55
C ASP A 173 14.23 3.18 -9.50
N PRO A 174 14.08 3.31 -10.83
CA PRO A 174 14.68 2.38 -11.79
C PRO A 174 16.20 2.22 -11.67
N ALA A 175 16.90 3.17 -11.03
CA ALA A 175 18.33 3.12 -10.75
C ALA A 175 18.69 2.50 -9.39
N ALA A 176 17.70 2.06 -8.59
CA ALA A 176 17.94 1.41 -7.31
C ALA A 176 18.84 0.17 -7.48
N ASP A 177 19.87 0.06 -6.64
CA ASP A 177 20.79 -1.08 -6.61
C ASP A 177 20.22 -2.16 -5.68
N PRO A 178 19.84 -3.35 -6.18
CA PRO A 178 19.31 -4.43 -5.34
C PRO A 178 20.29 -4.93 -4.28
N GLU A 179 21.58 -4.66 -4.40
CA GLU A 179 22.60 -5.00 -3.39
C GLU A 179 22.86 -3.89 -2.37
N GLY A 180 22.23 -2.71 -2.56
CA GLY A 180 22.48 -1.49 -1.79
C GLY A 180 21.25 -0.60 -1.66
N LEU A 181 20.08 -1.19 -1.41
CA LEU A 181 18.81 -0.48 -1.29
C LEU A 181 18.79 0.49 -0.10
N SER A 182 18.08 1.61 -0.26
CA SER A 182 17.74 2.57 0.80
C SER A 182 16.23 2.80 0.83
N GLU A 183 15.66 3.31 1.95
CA GLU A 183 14.24 3.66 1.96
C GLU A 183 13.90 4.67 0.85
N SER A 184 14.78 5.65 0.59
CA SER A 184 14.58 6.67 -0.44
C SER A 184 14.49 6.12 -1.86
N ASP A 185 14.81 4.86 -2.11
CA ASP A 185 14.57 4.25 -3.41
C ASP A 185 13.08 4.02 -3.70
N PHE A 186 12.19 4.14 -2.70
CA PHE A 186 10.80 3.71 -2.82
C PHE A 186 9.78 4.85 -2.82
N PHE A 187 8.67 4.63 -3.53
CA PHE A 187 7.59 5.59 -3.72
C PHE A 187 6.25 5.01 -3.26
N ALA A 188 5.49 5.82 -2.52
CA ALA A 188 4.26 5.39 -1.89
C ALA A 188 3.06 6.29 -2.20
N LEU A 189 1.89 5.66 -2.26
CA LEU A 189 0.60 6.31 -2.08
C LEU A 189 0.44 6.61 -0.59
N ASP A 190 0.62 7.87 -0.22
CA ASP A 190 0.47 8.36 1.14
C ASP A 190 -1.01 8.72 1.41
N PRO A 191 -1.70 8.06 2.34
CA PRO A 191 -3.08 8.40 2.67
C PRO A 191 -3.33 9.87 3.00
N ALA A 192 -2.37 10.58 3.56
CA ALA A 192 -2.55 11.95 3.93
C ALA A 192 -2.41 12.92 2.74
N ARG A 193 -1.85 12.46 1.61
CA ARG A 193 -1.69 13.22 0.36
C ARG A 193 -1.67 12.39 -0.92
N VAL A 194 -2.55 11.43 -1.06
CA VAL A 194 -2.66 10.70 -2.34
C VAL A 194 -3.19 11.62 -3.45
N SER A 195 -3.92 12.68 -3.07
CA SER A 195 -4.43 13.71 -3.96
C SER A 195 -4.04 15.12 -3.52
N ALA A 196 -3.41 15.87 -4.44
CA ALA A 196 -3.15 17.29 -4.34
C ALA A 196 -4.00 18.04 -5.37
N ASN A 197 -5.09 18.68 -4.93
CA ASN A 197 -6.03 19.40 -5.81
C ASN A 197 -6.60 18.53 -6.97
N GLY A 198 -6.81 17.24 -6.73
CA GLY A 198 -7.29 16.29 -7.74
C GLY A 198 -6.18 15.62 -8.56
N THR A 199 -4.93 16.03 -8.40
CA THR A 199 -3.76 15.39 -9.00
C THR A 199 -3.25 14.25 -8.13
N LEU A 200 -2.92 13.11 -8.73
CA LEU A 200 -2.28 12.00 -8.02
C LEU A 200 -0.89 12.43 -7.52
N ALA A 201 -0.60 12.15 -6.27
CA ALA A 201 0.69 12.41 -5.67
C ALA A 201 1.32 11.12 -5.12
N LEU A 202 2.61 10.97 -5.38
CA LEU A 202 3.46 9.95 -4.76
C LEU A 202 4.42 10.60 -3.78
N THR A 203 4.61 9.96 -2.63
CA THR A 203 5.62 10.37 -1.65
C THR A 203 6.83 9.46 -1.79
N ARG A 204 8.01 10.05 -2.00
CA ARG A 204 9.27 9.33 -1.86
C ARG A 204 9.53 9.09 -0.38
N LEU A 205 9.83 7.84 -0.02
CA LEU A 205 10.18 7.53 1.36
C LEU A 205 11.51 8.19 1.74
N LEU A 206 11.79 8.20 3.03
CA LEU A 206 12.92 8.93 3.58
C LEU A 206 13.76 8.00 4.44
N ASP A 207 15.07 8.07 4.28
CA ASP A 207 15.98 7.20 5.04
C ASP A 207 15.85 7.43 6.56
N GLY A 208 15.93 6.30 7.29
CA GLY A 208 15.78 6.23 8.74
C GLY A 208 14.33 6.29 9.22
N THR A 209 13.33 6.12 8.34
CA THR A 209 11.91 6.21 8.70
C THR A 209 11.19 4.87 8.73
N LEU A 210 11.77 3.77 8.25
CA LEU A 210 11.13 2.46 8.36
C LEU A 210 11.05 2.00 9.83
N TRP A 211 9.86 1.69 10.36
CA TRP A 211 9.71 1.28 11.76
C TRP A 211 9.81 -0.24 11.97
N THR A 212 11.02 -0.79 11.77
CA THR A 212 11.30 -2.25 11.87
C THR A 212 10.82 -2.86 13.19
N ASP A 213 11.02 -2.15 14.31
CA ASP A 213 10.88 -2.73 15.65
C ASP A 213 9.43 -2.80 16.17
N ASN A 214 8.53 -1.94 15.68
CA ASN A 214 7.19 -1.78 16.28
C ASN A 214 6.07 -2.35 15.40
N SER A 215 6.24 -2.31 14.07
CA SER A 215 5.19 -2.74 13.14
C SER A 215 5.76 -2.83 11.73
N PRO A 216 6.52 -3.89 11.44
CA PRO A 216 7.21 -4.00 10.16
C PRO A 216 6.20 -4.30 9.04
N LEU A 217 6.71 -4.47 7.82
CA LEU A 217 5.94 -4.52 6.57
C LEU A 217 4.65 -5.34 6.65
N LYS A 218 3.60 -4.90 5.95
CA LYS A 218 2.48 -5.78 5.61
C LYS A 218 2.61 -6.19 4.15
N VAL A 219 2.69 -7.50 3.95
CA VAL A 219 2.89 -8.14 2.65
C VAL A 219 1.73 -9.07 2.35
N LEU A 220 1.43 -9.28 1.07
CA LEU A 220 0.37 -10.20 0.65
C LEU A 220 0.80 -11.65 0.94
N GLY A 221 -0.02 -12.37 1.72
CA GLY A 221 0.23 -13.76 2.13
C GLY A 221 -0.11 -14.82 1.09
#